data_AF-H6QC56-F1
#
_entry.id   AF-H6QC56-F1
#
_cell.length_a   1.000
_cell.length_b   1.000
_cell.length_c   1.000
_cell.angle_alpha   90.00
_cell.angle_beta   90.00
_cell.angle_gamma   90.00
#
_symmetry.space_group_name_H-M   'P 1'
#
loop_
_entity.id
_entity.type
_entity.pdbx_description
1 polymer ?
#
loop_
_entity_poly.entity_id
_entity_poly.type
_entity_poly.pdbx_seq_one_letter_code
_entity_poly.pdbx_strand_id
1 'polypeptide(L)'
;MWRVLAGIVIALAVLLIVVSVISSFSSAAITYADSFNKTIVLQVDASRIFYADKLTALLRPIGGDGESYKAECRRALLRGGFRYAVFLCNATQAPPGIYIIQIEGLIPIEGVVVVR
;
A
#
# COMPACT_ATOMS: atom_id res chain seq x y z
N MET A 1 8.63 -24.24 -39.25
CA MET A 1 7.79 -23.15 -38.72
C MET A 1 7.39 -23.35 -37.25
N TRP A 2 6.92 -24.52 -36.81
CA TRP A 2 6.49 -24.76 -35.42
C TRP A 2 7.58 -24.54 -34.33
N ARG A 3 8.85 -24.80 -34.65
CA ARG A 3 9.98 -24.61 -33.70
C ARG A 3 10.27 -23.13 -33.40
N VAL A 4 10.03 -22.24 -34.35
CA VAL A 4 10.16 -20.79 -34.16
C VAL A 4 9.02 -20.27 -33.29
N LEU A 5 7.81 -20.80 -33.50
CA LEU A 5 6.64 -20.50 -32.66
C LEU A 5 6.89 -20.91 -31.20
N ALA A 6 7.44 -22.10 -30.98
CA ALA A 6 7.78 -22.59 -29.63
C ALA A 6 8.81 -21.69 -28.93
N GLY A 7 9.83 -21.20 -29.65
CA GLY A 7 10.82 -20.28 -29.09
C GLY A 7 10.22 -18.94 -28.65
N ILE A 8 9.29 -18.39 -29.44
CA ILE A 8 8.60 -17.13 -29.11
C ILE A 8 7.71 -17.31 -27.87
N VAL A 9 6.97 -18.41 -27.77
CA VAL A 9 6.10 -18.69 -26.62
C VAL A 9 6.90 -18.82 -25.32
N ILE A 10 8.05 -19.50 -25.36
CA ILE A 10 8.92 -19.63 -24.18
C ILE A 10 9.49 -18.28 -23.77
N ALA A 11 9.97 -17.47 -24.72
CA ALA A 11 10.48 -16.14 -24.44
C ALA A 11 9.41 -15.23 -23.80
N LEU A 12 8.17 -15.30 -24.29
CA LEU A 12 7.05 -14.53 -23.74
C LEU A 12 6.68 -14.97 -22.32
N ALA A 13 6.67 -16.29 -22.07
CA ALA A 13 6.39 -16.85 -20.76
C ALA A 13 7.46 -16.44 -19.72
N VAL A 14 8.74 -16.48 -20.09
CA VAL A 14 9.83 -16.02 -19.23
C VAL A 14 9.70 -14.53 -18.92
N LEU A 15 9.35 -13.71 -19.91
CA LEU A 15 9.15 -12.28 -19.70
C LEU A 15 8.02 -12.00 -18.70
N LEU A 16 6.89 -12.72 -18.81
CA LEU A 16 5.76 -12.59 -17.90
C LEU A 16 6.12 -13.00 -16.47
N ILE A 17 6.90 -14.07 -16.29
CA ILE A 17 7.39 -14.52 -14.98
C ILE A 17 8.33 -13.46 -14.38
N VAL A 18 9.23 -12.88 -15.17
CA VAL A 18 10.15 -11.84 -14.67
C VAL A 18 9.37 -10.59 -14.24
N VAL A 19 8.36 -10.17 -15.01
CA VAL A 19 7.51 -9.03 -14.65
C VAL A 19 6.72 -9.30 -13.38
N SER A 20 6.14 -10.50 -13.22
CA SER A 20 5.38 -10.85 -12.01
C SER A 20 6.27 -10.92 -10.77
N VAL A 21 7.49 -11.46 -10.90
CA VAL A 21 8.49 -11.49 -9.83
C VAL A 21 8.93 -10.07 -9.45
N ILE A 22 9.30 -9.22 -10.41
CA ILE A 22 9.71 -7.84 -10.10
C ILE A 22 8.56 -7.04 -9.44
N SER A 23 7.32 -7.24 -9.89
CA SER A 23 6.16 -6.58 -9.30
C SER A 23 5.89 -6.99 -7.85
N SER A 24 6.25 -8.22 -7.47
CA SER A 24 6.11 -8.73 -6.09
C SER A 24 7.25 -8.32 -5.17
N PHE A 25 8.44 -8.02 -5.71
CA PHE A 25 9.60 -7.53 -4.94
C PHE A 25 9.69 -5.99 -4.85
N SER A 26 8.87 -5.24 -5.59
CA SER A 26 8.85 -3.78 -5.54
C SER A 26 8.30 -3.25 -4.21
N SER A 27 9.23 -3.12 -3.26
CA SER A 27 9.38 -2.11 -2.19
C SER A 27 8.14 -1.79 -1.35
N ALA A 28 8.26 -1.97 -0.04
CA ALA A 28 7.28 -1.58 0.97
C ALA A 28 6.65 -0.22 0.63
N ALA A 29 5.39 -0.26 0.19
CA ALA A 29 4.71 0.90 -0.36
C ALA A 29 4.33 1.95 0.70
N ILE A 30 4.57 1.67 1.98
CA ILE A 30 4.47 2.62 3.09
C ILE A 30 5.89 2.91 3.57
N THR A 31 6.44 4.05 3.17
CA THR A 31 7.81 4.46 3.54
C THR A 31 7.86 5.02 4.97
N TYR A 32 6.74 5.54 5.46
CA TYR A 32 6.61 6.10 6.82
C TYR A 32 5.15 6.05 7.25
N ALA A 33 4.90 5.56 8.47
CA ALA A 33 3.61 5.60 9.15
C ALA A 33 3.84 5.93 10.63
N ASP A 34 3.50 7.15 11.03
CA ASP A 34 3.49 7.59 12.43
C ASP A 34 2.15 8.23 12.74
N SER A 35 1.76 8.21 14.01
CA SER A 35 0.50 8.81 14.45
C SER A 35 0.70 9.94 15.45
N PHE A 36 -0.07 11.01 15.25
CA PHE A 36 -0.14 12.13 16.17
C PHE A 36 -1.61 12.43 16.46
N ASN A 37 -2.01 12.36 17.72
CA ASN A 37 -3.39 12.61 18.15
C ASN A 37 -4.42 11.82 17.32
N LYS A 38 -4.22 10.50 17.20
CA LYS A 38 -5.03 9.58 16.36
C LYS A 38 -5.09 9.90 14.86
N THR A 39 -4.25 10.80 14.36
CA THR A 39 -4.08 11.04 12.92
C THR A 39 -2.84 10.30 12.45
N ILE A 40 -2.99 9.36 11.52
CA ILE A 40 -1.88 8.62 10.92
C ILE A 40 -1.42 9.34 9.66
N VAL A 41 -0.12 9.60 9.56
CA VAL A 41 0.48 10.14 8.33
C VAL A 41 1.02 8.97 7.51
N LEU A 42 0.44 8.74 6.33
CA LEU A 42 0.92 7.72 5.39
C LEU A 42 1.62 8.38 4.22
N GLN A 43 2.86 7.97 3.98
CA GLN A 43 3.57 8.29 2.75
C GLN A 43 3.56 7.06 1.83
N VAL A 44 2.85 7.19 0.72
CA VAL A 44 2.67 6.10 -0.25
C VAL A 44 3.20 6.53 -1.61
N ASP A 45 3.79 5.58 -2.34
CA ASP A 45 4.30 5.83 -3.70
C ASP A 45 3.18 6.34 -4.62
N ALA A 46 3.32 7.57 -5.11
CA ALA A 46 2.30 8.23 -5.93
C ALA A 46 2.05 7.51 -7.25
N SER A 47 3.00 6.67 -7.71
CA SER A 47 2.84 5.86 -8.92
C SER A 47 1.66 4.88 -8.85
N ARG A 48 1.26 4.47 -7.64
CA ARG A 48 0.20 3.47 -7.41
C ARG A 48 -1.18 4.08 -7.14
N ILE A 49 -1.26 5.41 -7.02
CA ILE A 49 -2.42 6.12 -6.42
C ILE A 49 -2.61 7.51 -7.05
N PHE A 50 -2.14 7.68 -8.29
CA PHE A 50 -2.09 8.96 -9.01
C PHE A 50 -3.38 9.81 -8.88
N TYR A 51 -4.56 9.18 -8.87
CA TYR A 51 -5.87 9.83 -8.86
C TYR A 51 -6.71 9.65 -7.59
N ALA A 52 -6.17 9.03 -6.53
CA ALA A 52 -6.95 8.82 -5.31
C ALA A 52 -6.84 10.05 -4.39
N ASP A 53 -7.93 10.83 -4.30
CA ASP A 53 -8.05 11.92 -3.31
C ASP A 53 -8.45 11.40 -1.92
N LYS A 54 -9.09 10.21 -1.89
CA LYS A 54 -9.50 9.49 -0.69
C LYS A 54 -9.12 8.03 -0.79
N LEU A 55 -8.71 7.45 0.33
CA LEU A 55 -8.43 6.02 0.47
C LEU A 55 -9.09 5.53 1.76
N THR A 56 -9.44 4.24 1.79
CA THR A 56 -9.85 3.57 3.02
C THR A 56 -8.71 2.67 3.45
N ALA A 57 -8.31 2.76 4.71
CA ALA A 57 -7.33 1.87 5.30
C ALA A 57 -7.98 1.02 6.40
N LEU A 58 -7.69 -0.28 6.39
CA LEU A 58 -8.02 -1.21 7.46
C LEU A 58 -6.84 -1.30 8.42
N LEU A 59 -7.12 -1.11 9.70
CA LEU A 59 -6.18 -1.29 10.80
C LEU A 59 -6.50 -2.62 11.49
N ARG A 60 -5.54 -3.55 11.48
CA ARG A 60 -5.65 -4.85 12.14
C ARG A 60 -4.63 -4.96 13.27
N PRO A 61 -5.03 -5.26 14.50
CA PRO A 61 -4.09 -5.31 15.62
C PRO A 61 -3.05 -6.44 15.45
N ILE A 62 -1.80 -6.15 15.80
CA ILE A 62 -0.72 -7.14 15.84
C ILE A 62 -0.91 -7.97 17.11
N GLY A 63 -1.72 -9.02 17.01
CA GLY A 63 -2.14 -9.83 18.15
C GLY A 63 -3.32 -10.76 17.89
N GLY A 64 -3.95 -10.70 16.72
CA GLY A 64 -4.90 -11.71 16.24
C GLY A 64 -6.33 -11.60 16.76
N ASP A 65 -6.54 -11.11 17.98
CA ASP A 65 -7.84 -11.18 18.67
C ASP A 65 -8.62 -9.84 18.78
N GLY A 66 -8.15 -8.77 18.13
CA GLY A 66 -8.84 -7.48 18.17
C GLY A 66 -9.65 -7.17 16.91
N GLU A 67 -10.72 -6.38 17.08
CA GLU A 67 -11.52 -5.87 15.96
C GLU A 67 -10.66 -5.08 14.97
N SER A 68 -11.00 -5.17 13.69
CA SER A 68 -10.41 -4.34 12.66
C SER A 68 -11.10 -2.98 12.61
N TYR A 69 -10.30 -1.92 12.50
CA TYR A 69 -10.82 -0.55 12.45
C TYR A 69 -10.65 0.03 11.05
N LYS A 70 -11.67 0.70 10.55
CA LYS A 70 -11.57 1.44 9.28
C LYS A 70 -11.12 2.87 9.57
N ALA A 71 -10.07 3.29 8.88
CA ALA A 71 -9.56 4.65 8.91
C ALA A 71 -9.76 5.29 7.53
N GLU A 72 -10.46 6.42 7.50
CA GLU A 72 -10.58 7.22 6.29
C GLU A 72 -9.34 8.07 6.09
N CYS A 73 -8.69 7.92 4.94
CA CYS A 73 -7.48 8.62 4.55
C CYS A 73 -7.81 9.69 3.51
N ARG A 74 -7.36 10.93 3.75
CA ARG A 74 -7.47 12.04 2.80
C ARG A 74 -6.11 12.48 2.32
N ARG A 75 -5.98 12.76 1.03
CA ARG A 75 -4.74 13.30 0.48
C ARG A 75 -4.48 14.69 1.06
N ALA A 76 -3.33 14.86 1.70
CA ALA A 76 -2.93 16.16 2.25
C ALA A 76 -2.14 16.96 1.22
N LEU A 77 -1.07 16.37 0.68
CA LEU A 77 -0.14 17.05 -0.22
C LEU A 77 0.53 16.05 -1.17
N LEU A 78 0.83 16.52 -2.38
CA LEU A 78 1.81 15.90 -3.28
C LEU A 78 3.18 16.51 -2.96
N ARG A 79 4.08 15.75 -2.32
CA ARG A 79 5.43 16.23 -1.99
C ARG A 79 6.45 15.63 -2.96
N GLY A 80 7.24 16.48 -3.62
CA GLY A 80 8.36 16.03 -4.46
C GLY A 80 7.98 15.54 -5.87
N GLY A 81 6.97 16.12 -6.51
CA GLY A 81 6.75 15.97 -7.96
C GLY A 81 6.46 14.54 -8.44
N PHE A 82 5.35 13.95 -8.00
CA PHE A 82 4.85 12.61 -8.38
C PHE A 82 5.55 11.40 -7.78
N ARG A 83 6.53 11.56 -6.87
CA ARG A 83 7.20 10.41 -6.25
C ARG A 83 6.43 9.84 -5.05
N TYR A 84 5.86 10.69 -4.22
CA TYR A 84 5.09 10.27 -3.05
C TYR A 84 3.83 11.11 -2.86
N ALA A 85 2.75 10.46 -2.45
CA ALA A 85 1.52 11.09 -2.00
C ALA A 85 1.40 10.91 -0.49
N VAL A 86 1.11 12.01 0.22
CA VAL A 86 0.89 11.99 1.66
C VAL A 86 -0.59 11.95 1.94
N PHE A 87 -1.02 10.97 2.72
CA PHE A 87 -2.38 10.83 3.21
C PHE A 87 -2.42 11.01 4.72
N LEU A 88 -3.48 11.65 5.20
CA LEU A 88 -3.81 11.76 6.61
C LEU A 88 -5.02 10.87 6.87
N CYS A 89 -4.82 9.83 7.68
CA CYS A 89 -5.86 8.89 8.04
C CYS A 89 -6.37 9.15 9.45
N ASN A 90 -7.68 9.24 9.58
CA ASN A 90 -8.31 9.39 10.87
C ASN A 90 -8.50 8.02 11.53
N ALA A 91 -7.79 7.78 12.64
CA ALA A 91 -7.87 6.56 13.43
C ALA A 91 -8.61 6.76 14.76
N THR A 92 -9.55 7.71 14.85
CA THR A 92 -10.30 8.01 16.09
C THR A 92 -10.96 6.79 16.72
N GLN A 93 -11.40 5.84 15.90
CA GLN A 93 -12.08 4.61 16.31
C GLN A 93 -11.13 3.54 16.87
N ALA A 94 -9.84 3.59 16.52
CA ALA A 94 -8.86 2.63 16.99
C ALA A 94 -8.33 3.03 18.39
N PRO A 95 -8.25 2.12 19.36
CA PRO A 95 -7.56 2.35 20.61
C PRO A 95 -6.03 2.47 20.39
N PRO A 96 -5.28 3.12 21.29
CA PRO A 96 -3.81 3.18 21.18
C PRO A 96 -3.20 1.77 21.16
N GLY A 97 -2.25 1.53 20.26
CA GLY A 97 -1.68 0.21 20.03
C GLY A 97 -0.90 0.10 18.72
N ILE A 98 -0.45 -1.11 18.40
CA ILE A 98 0.29 -1.39 17.17
C ILE A 98 -0.63 -2.14 16.19
N TYR A 99 -0.74 -1.60 14.98
CA TYR A 99 -1.64 -2.11 13.95
C TYR A 99 -0.89 -2.36 12.65
N ILE A 100 -1.28 -3.42 11.95
CA ILE A 100 -1.04 -3.58 10.52
C ILE A 100 -2.05 -2.71 9.81
N ILE A 101 -1.56 -1.80 8.96
CA ILE A 101 -2.40 -0.98 8.11
C ILE A 101 -2.42 -1.55 6.70
N GLN A 102 -3.61 -1.72 6.15
CA GLN A 102 -3.85 -2.25 4.81
C GLN A 102 -4.74 -1.28 4.05
N ILE A 103 -4.27 -0.74 2.93
CA ILE A 103 -5.07 0.16 2.10
C ILE A 103 -6.00 -0.67 1.22
N GLU A 104 -7.32 -0.44 1.31
CA GLU A 104 -8.31 -1.03 0.40
C GLU A 104 -8.15 -0.39 -1.00
N GLY A 105 -7.79 -1.19 -2.01
CA GLY A 105 -7.54 -0.74 -3.38
C GLY A 105 -7.09 -1.88 -4.32
N LEU A 106 -6.78 -1.54 -5.58
CA LEU A 106 -6.40 -2.51 -6.64
C LEU A 106 -5.11 -3.29 -6.35
N ILE A 107 -4.24 -2.77 -5.47
CA ILE A 107 -3.02 -3.43 -5.03
C ILE A 107 -2.98 -3.30 -3.51
N PRO A 108 -3.08 -4.41 -2.74
CA PRO A 108 -3.01 -4.34 -1.29
C PRO A 108 -1.63 -3.81 -0.89
N ILE A 109 -1.63 -2.64 -0.24
CA ILE A 109 -0.44 -2.02 0.33
C ILE A 109 -0.52 -2.23 1.83
N GLU A 110 0.47 -2.93 2.38
CA GLU A 110 0.56 -3.26 3.80
C GLU A 110 1.75 -2.55 4.46
N GLY A 111 1.58 -2.19 5.72
CA GLY A 111 2.64 -1.68 6.59
C GLY A 111 2.25 -1.77 8.06
N VAL A 112 3.14 -1.31 8.93
CA VAL A 112 2.90 -1.29 10.38
C VAL A 112 2.84 0.17 10.84
N VAL A 113 1.87 0.47 11.70
CA VAL A 113 1.69 1.79 12.30
C VAL A 113 1.47 1.64 13.80
N VAL A 114 2.04 2.57 14.58
CA VAL A 114 1.77 2.71 16.00
C VAL A 114 0.75 3.84 16.16
N VAL A 115 -0.44 3.52 16.67
CA VAL A 115 -1.49 4.50 17.04
C VAL A 115 -1.24 4.95 18.47
N ARG A 116 -0.98 6.24 18.66
CA ARG A 116 -0.79 6.91 19.94
C ARG A 116 -2.01 7.74 20.31
#